data_AF-A0AAX1X9M9-F1
#
_entry.id   AF-A0AAX1X9M9-F1
#
_cell.length_a   1.000
_cell.length_b   1.000
_cell.length_c   1.000
_cell.angle_alpha   90.00
_cell.angle_beta   90.00
_cell.angle_gamma   90.00
#
_symmetry.space_group_name_H-M   'P 1'
#
loop_
_entity.id
_entity.type
_entity.pdbx_description
1 polymer ?
#
loop_
_entity_poly.entity_id
_entity_poly.type
_entity_poly.pdbx_seq_one_letter_code
_entity_poly.pdbx_strand_id
1 'polypeptide(L)'
;MTESLSIVGWVLLALVCASCGYAVLAACAPAPRVPRAAARDGFEPVSVLKPLCGSEPHLYENLATFCEQRHPRYQLLFGVASAADPAIAVVRRLQADYPDCDIELVIDARVYGSNLKVSNLVNLAERARHGRIVIADSDIAVEPDYLTRVTAPLADPSVGVVTCLYHARSVGGFWTRIGAQFVDAWFAPSVRITHLGGSSRFGFGATLALTRATLDAIGGFKALKDELADDYWLAELPRRLGLRTVLSEVNVATDVAEPSFAPLWLRETRWLRTIRSLNPAGFAFLFITFTAPWLVIGAALAAWLGPASAAGATAAWAAAIGTLARLALHARGAAGWRAFWRDLPLVPVRDALLALEWLAAAFGTQVVWRGARMTVVGGDARATVVEAGDGR
;
A
#
# COMPACT_ATOMS: atom_id res chain seq x y z
N MET A 1 -34.68 21.70 -31.23
CA MET A 1 -33.89 20.67 -31.93
C MET A 1 -33.05 19.97 -30.88
N THR A 2 -33.34 18.71 -30.56
CA THR A 2 -32.47 17.90 -29.71
C THR A 2 -31.26 17.50 -30.54
N GLU A 3 -30.12 18.17 -30.35
CA GLU A 3 -28.87 17.69 -30.93
C GLU A 3 -28.61 16.27 -30.38
N SER A 4 -28.61 15.29 -31.28
CA SER A 4 -28.28 13.92 -30.93
C SER A 4 -26.83 13.86 -30.48
N LEU A 5 -26.60 13.37 -29.27
CA LEU A 5 -25.25 13.23 -28.70
C LEU A 5 -24.36 12.41 -29.64
N SER A 6 -23.15 12.88 -29.89
CA SER A 6 -22.15 12.10 -30.63
C SER A 6 -21.75 10.84 -29.85
N ILE A 7 -21.17 9.86 -30.54
CA ILE A 7 -20.63 8.64 -29.89
C ILE A 7 -19.63 9.02 -28.79
N VAL A 8 -18.77 10.01 -29.05
CA VAL A 8 -17.82 10.54 -28.07
C VAL A 8 -18.54 11.10 -26.84
N GLY A 9 -19.61 11.86 -27.05
CA GLY A 9 -20.42 12.38 -25.94
C GLY A 9 -21.03 11.28 -25.08
N TRP A 10 -21.52 10.19 -25.70
CA TRP A 10 -22.06 9.04 -24.97
C TRP A 10 -20.98 8.30 -24.18
N VAL A 11 -19.78 8.14 -24.75
CA VAL A 11 -18.64 7.53 -24.05
C VAL A 11 -18.23 8.38 -22.85
N LEU A 12 -18.12 9.71 -23.01
CA LEU A 12 -17.79 10.60 -21.91
C LEU A 12 -18.85 10.54 -20.80
N LEU A 13 -20.14 10.58 -21.16
CA LEU A 13 -21.22 10.45 -20.18
C LEU A 13 -21.16 9.13 -19.43
N ALA A 14 -20.89 8.01 -20.13
CA ALA A 14 -20.74 6.70 -19.51
C ALA A 14 -19.57 6.66 -18.52
N LEU A 15 -18.42 7.27 -18.87
CA LEU A 15 -17.26 7.35 -17.98
C LEU A 15 -17.51 8.24 -16.76
N VAL A 16 -18.22 9.35 -16.93
CA VAL A 16 -18.68 10.20 -15.82
C VAL A 16 -19.57 9.40 -14.86
N CYS A 17 -20.54 8.65 -15.40
CA CYS A 17 -21.41 7.79 -14.59
C CYS A 17 -20.62 6.69 -13.88
N ALA A 18 -19.66 6.04 -14.56
CA ALA A 18 -18.80 5.02 -13.99
C ALA A 18 -17.93 5.58 -12.85
N SER A 19 -17.33 6.76 -13.04
CA SER A 19 -16.53 7.42 -12.02
C SER A 19 -17.37 7.87 -10.82
N CYS A 20 -18.58 8.39 -11.06
CA CYS A 20 -19.56 8.66 -10.01
C CYS A 20 -19.91 7.40 -9.21
N GLY A 21 -20.23 6.29 -9.90
CA GLY A 21 -20.50 5.01 -9.27
C GLY A 21 -19.32 4.52 -8.43
N TYR A 22 -18.11 4.61 -8.96
CA TYR A 22 -16.89 4.29 -8.22
C TYR A 22 -16.74 5.17 -6.96
N ALA A 23 -16.92 6.50 -7.07
CA ALA A 23 -16.81 7.41 -5.95
C ALA A 23 -17.81 7.07 -4.83
N VAL A 24 -19.06 6.75 -5.19
CA VAL A 24 -20.08 6.30 -4.23
C VAL A 24 -19.66 5.00 -3.55
N LEU A 25 -19.22 4.00 -4.32
CA LEU A 25 -18.73 2.74 -3.76
C LEU A 25 -17.52 2.96 -2.83
N ALA A 26 -16.58 3.83 -3.20
CA ALA A 26 -15.40 4.15 -2.41
C ALA A 26 -15.77 4.82 -1.07
N ALA A 27 -16.72 5.76 -1.12
CA ALA A 27 -17.22 6.46 0.06
C ALA A 27 -17.97 5.51 1.00
N CYS A 28 -18.71 4.55 0.46
CA CYS A 28 -19.55 3.63 1.23
C CYS A 28 -18.85 2.31 1.61
N ALA A 29 -17.70 1.99 1.02
CA ALA A 29 -17.02 0.72 1.25
C ALA A 29 -16.65 0.57 2.75
N PRO A 30 -17.13 -0.50 3.43
CA PRO A 30 -16.88 -0.72 4.83
C PRO A 30 -15.41 -1.08 5.07
N ALA A 31 -14.99 -0.97 6.32
CA ALA A 31 -13.71 -1.55 6.72
C ALA A 31 -13.78 -3.09 6.57
N PRO A 32 -12.65 -3.76 6.27
CA PRO A 32 -12.56 -5.21 6.27
C PRO A 32 -13.03 -5.76 7.62
N ARG A 33 -13.74 -6.90 7.59
CA ARG A 33 -14.15 -7.62 8.80
C ARG A 33 -13.51 -8.99 8.77
N VAL A 34 -12.84 -9.36 9.85
CA VAL A 34 -12.33 -10.72 10.01
C VAL A 34 -13.39 -11.57 10.73
N PRO A 35 -13.68 -12.80 10.28
CA PRO A 35 -14.59 -13.69 11.00
C PRO A 35 -14.13 -13.91 12.45
N ARG A 36 -15.07 -13.79 13.39
CA ARG A 36 -14.87 -13.94 14.85
C ARG A 36 -14.23 -15.27 15.27
N ALA A 37 -14.20 -16.27 14.39
CA ALA A 37 -13.63 -17.60 14.62
C ALA A 37 -12.09 -17.62 14.77
N ALA A 38 -11.39 -16.52 14.44
CA ALA A 38 -9.94 -16.41 14.60
C ALA A 38 -9.48 -16.30 16.08
N ALA A 39 -10.40 -16.16 17.02
CA ALA A 39 -10.08 -16.07 18.44
C ALA A 39 -9.93 -17.47 19.05
N ARG A 40 -8.76 -18.11 18.88
CA ARG A 40 -8.18 -19.17 19.75
C ARG A 40 -6.91 -19.76 19.11
N ASP A 41 -5.84 -18.98 19.02
CA ASP A 41 -4.51 -19.53 18.69
C ASP A 41 -3.63 -19.72 19.94
N GLY A 42 -4.06 -19.28 21.12
CA GLY A 42 -3.29 -19.44 22.35
C GLY A 42 -2.09 -18.49 22.48
N PHE A 43 -2.03 -17.41 21.68
CA PHE A 43 -0.89 -16.49 21.61
C PHE A 43 0.39 -17.20 21.16
N GLU A 44 0.31 -17.90 20.02
CA GLU A 44 1.46 -18.54 19.40
C GLU A 44 2.61 -17.52 19.26
N PRO A 45 3.85 -17.85 19.68
CA PRO A 45 4.96 -16.91 19.61
C PRO A 45 5.20 -16.36 18.19
N VAL A 46 5.62 -15.09 18.11
CA VAL A 46 5.76 -14.37 16.84
C VAL A 46 7.18 -13.83 16.66
N SER A 47 7.81 -14.08 15.52
CA SER A 47 9.02 -13.38 15.11
C SER A 47 8.65 -12.26 14.13
N VAL A 48 8.93 -11.02 14.49
CA VAL A 48 8.70 -9.83 13.68
C VAL A 48 10.01 -9.45 12.98
N LEU A 49 9.99 -9.35 11.66
CA LEU A 49 11.14 -9.04 10.82
C LEU A 49 10.94 -7.64 10.24
N LYS A 50 11.83 -6.71 10.62
CA LYS A 50 11.82 -5.33 10.13
C LYS A 50 13.16 -5.04 9.42
N PRO A 51 13.22 -5.13 8.08
CA PRO A 51 14.40 -4.71 7.33
C PRO A 51 14.52 -3.18 7.40
N LEU A 52 15.67 -2.68 7.83
CA LEU A 52 15.96 -1.26 7.99
C LEU A 52 16.98 -0.79 6.95
N CYS A 53 16.92 0.49 6.59
CA CYS A 53 17.90 1.14 5.74
C CYS A 53 17.91 2.66 5.98
N GLY A 54 19.02 3.18 6.51
CA GLY A 54 19.20 4.60 6.74
C GLY A 54 18.35 5.17 7.89
N SER A 55 18.37 6.50 8.04
CA SER A 55 17.67 7.23 9.09
C SER A 55 16.40 7.87 8.56
N GLU A 56 15.30 7.13 8.62
CA GLU A 56 13.98 7.64 8.22
C GLU A 56 13.39 8.58 9.29
N PRO A 57 12.55 9.55 8.89
CA PRO A 57 11.76 10.30 9.86
C PRO A 57 10.93 9.36 10.74
N HIS A 58 10.85 9.69 12.03
CA HIS A 58 10.13 8.92 13.05
C HIS A 58 10.53 7.43 13.19
N LEU A 59 11.72 7.04 12.74
CA LEU A 59 12.14 5.63 12.81
C LEU A 59 12.07 5.09 14.24
N TYR A 60 12.52 5.86 15.24
CA TYR A 60 12.44 5.43 16.64
C TYR A 60 10.99 5.22 17.08
N GLU A 61 10.13 6.19 16.83
CA GLU A 61 8.72 6.19 17.22
C GLU A 61 7.97 5.02 16.58
N ASN A 62 8.22 4.75 15.30
CA ASN A 62 7.57 3.65 14.58
C ASN A 62 8.01 2.28 15.12
N LEU A 63 9.32 2.08 15.34
CA LEU A 63 9.84 0.82 15.88
C LEU A 63 9.46 0.63 17.36
N ALA A 64 9.33 1.70 18.14
CA ALA A 64 8.88 1.65 19.54
C ALA A 64 7.49 1.04 19.66
N THR A 65 6.56 1.30 18.72
CA THR A 65 5.22 0.69 18.76
C THR A 65 5.21 -0.84 18.71
N PHE A 66 6.26 -1.46 18.14
CA PHE A 66 6.44 -2.91 18.13
C PHE A 66 7.00 -3.43 19.46
N CYS A 67 7.68 -2.60 20.24
CA CYS A 67 8.14 -2.90 21.60
C CYS A 67 6.98 -2.81 22.61
N GLU A 68 5.95 -2.02 22.31
CA GLU A 68 4.78 -1.77 23.17
C GLU A 68 3.62 -2.77 22.96
N GLN A 69 3.89 -3.91 22.33
CA GLN A 69 2.88 -4.92 22.05
C GLN A 69 2.44 -5.67 23.31
N ARG A 70 1.13 -5.89 23.46
CA ARG A 70 0.54 -6.69 24.54
C ARG A 70 0.62 -8.20 24.30
N HIS A 71 1.13 -8.62 23.14
CA HIS A 71 1.33 -10.03 22.84
C HIS A 71 2.37 -10.61 23.82
N PRO A 72 2.11 -11.74 24.50
CA PRO A 72 2.97 -12.17 25.61
C PRO A 72 4.32 -12.75 25.18
N ARG A 73 4.45 -13.21 23.93
CA ARG A 73 5.64 -13.91 23.43
C ARG A 73 5.95 -13.48 22.00
N TYR A 74 6.93 -12.60 21.83
CA TYR A 74 7.39 -12.20 20.51
C TYR A 74 8.86 -11.81 20.54
N GLN A 75 9.48 -11.89 19.36
CA GLN A 75 10.86 -11.52 19.08
C GLN A 75 10.83 -10.43 18.01
N LEU A 76 11.58 -9.34 18.22
CA LEU A 76 11.79 -8.28 17.24
C LEU A 76 13.17 -8.44 16.61
N LEU A 77 13.19 -8.63 15.29
CA LEU A 77 14.40 -8.73 14.48
C LEU A 77 14.54 -7.49 13.60
N PHE A 78 15.55 -6.68 13.87
CA PHE A 78 15.88 -5.50 13.08
C PHE A 78 17.10 -5.78 12.22
N GLY A 79 16.96 -5.72 10.89
CA GLY A 79 18.01 -6.10 9.96
C GLY A 79 18.63 -4.91 9.25
N VAL A 80 19.95 -4.84 9.15
CA VAL A 80 20.67 -3.85 8.32
C VAL A 80 21.75 -4.54 7.48
N ALA A 81 21.97 -4.04 6.27
CA ALA A 81 22.97 -4.58 5.36
C ALA A 81 24.41 -4.11 5.68
N SER A 82 24.56 -3.00 6.39
CA SER A 82 25.85 -2.36 6.67
C SER A 82 26.01 -2.09 8.16
N ALA A 83 27.20 -2.36 8.70
CA ALA A 83 27.57 -2.00 10.07
C ALA A 83 27.68 -0.48 10.29
N ALA A 84 27.67 0.31 9.21
CA ALA A 84 27.65 1.77 9.25
C ALA A 84 26.24 2.37 9.08
N ASP A 85 25.19 1.54 8.99
CA ASP A 85 23.83 2.05 8.81
C ASP A 85 23.37 2.85 10.05
N PRO A 86 22.90 4.10 9.89
CA PRO A 86 22.49 4.93 11.02
C PRO A 86 21.27 4.38 11.80
N ALA A 87 20.49 3.47 11.21
CA ALA A 87 19.40 2.78 11.91
C ALA A 87 19.90 1.97 13.13
N ILE A 88 21.18 1.55 13.13
CA ILE A 88 21.79 0.82 14.26
C ILE A 88 21.71 1.62 15.55
N ALA A 89 21.94 2.94 15.49
CA ALA A 89 21.88 3.80 16.68
C ALA A 89 20.46 3.84 17.26
N VAL A 90 19.45 3.86 16.40
CA VAL A 90 18.03 3.82 16.79
C VAL A 90 17.68 2.49 17.45
N VAL A 91 18.11 1.37 16.87
CA VAL A 91 17.86 0.03 17.45
C VAL A 91 18.56 -0.15 18.79
N ARG A 92 19.81 0.30 18.94
CA ARG A 92 20.52 0.26 20.22
C ARG A 92 19.84 1.09 21.30
N ARG A 93 19.27 2.25 20.92
CA ARG A 93 18.46 3.04 21.83
C ARG A 93 17.20 2.29 22.26
N LEU A 94 16.49 1.63 21.33
CA LEU A 94 15.33 0.79 21.68
C LEU A 94 15.70 -0.35 22.64
N GLN A 95 16.84 -1.00 22.44
CA GLN A 95 17.33 -2.05 23.36
C GLN A 95 17.57 -1.51 24.78
N ALA A 96 18.01 -0.25 24.90
CA ALA A 96 18.19 0.40 26.20
C ALA A 96 16.87 0.84 26.83
N ASP A 97 15.93 1.36 26.02
CA ASP A 97 14.64 1.88 26.47
C ASP A 97 13.63 0.74 26.77
N TYR A 98 13.80 -0.45 26.16
CA TYR A 98 12.94 -1.64 26.31
C TYR A 98 13.76 -2.91 26.65
N PRO A 99 14.42 -2.98 27.82
CA PRO A 99 15.33 -4.08 28.16
C PRO A 99 14.65 -5.45 28.30
N ASP A 100 13.34 -5.48 28.59
CA ASP A 100 12.56 -6.71 28.73
C ASP A 100 12.02 -7.23 27.37
N CYS A 101 12.14 -6.44 26.30
CA CYS A 101 11.71 -6.85 24.97
C CYS A 101 12.84 -7.64 24.28
N ASP A 102 12.49 -8.78 23.68
CA ASP A 102 13.43 -9.62 22.94
C ASP A 102 13.78 -8.96 21.59
N ILE A 103 14.78 -8.09 21.61
CA ILE A 103 15.24 -7.30 20.46
C ILE A 103 16.62 -7.77 19.99
N GLU A 104 16.69 -8.23 18.74
CA GLU A 104 17.93 -8.63 18.09
C GLU A 104 18.22 -7.74 16.87
N LEU A 105 19.40 -7.13 16.87
CA LEU A 105 19.94 -6.41 15.72
C LEU A 105 20.79 -7.36 14.87
N VAL A 106 20.37 -7.59 13.63
CA VAL A 106 21.06 -8.44 12.66
C VAL A 106 21.78 -7.55 11.64
N ILE A 107 23.11 -7.57 11.69
CA ILE A 107 23.96 -6.86 10.73
C ILE A 107 24.52 -7.89 9.76
N ASP A 108 24.04 -7.90 8.51
CA ASP A 108 24.44 -8.91 7.54
C ASP A 108 24.39 -8.38 6.10
N ALA A 109 25.56 -8.35 5.46
CA ALA A 109 25.75 -7.85 4.10
C ALA A 109 25.49 -8.90 3.00
N ARG A 110 25.13 -10.15 3.34
CA ARG A 110 24.87 -11.19 2.34
C ARG A 110 23.70 -10.79 1.42
N VAL A 111 23.95 -10.84 0.11
CA VAL A 111 22.98 -10.54 -0.95
C VAL A 111 22.61 -11.83 -1.69
N TYR A 112 21.33 -12.05 -1.93
CA TYR A 112 20.80 -13.27 -2.58
C TYR A 112 20.21 -13.03 -3.97
N GLY A 113 19.84 -11.78 -4.27
CA GLY A 113 19.23 -11.37 -5.53
C GLY A 113 19.16 -9.86 -5.65
N SER A 114 18.49 -9.39 -6.71
CA SER A 114 18.40 -7.96 -7.03
C SER A 114 17.58 -7.13 -6.04
N ASN A 115 16.66 -7.75 -5.28
CA ASN A 115 15.93 -7.08 -4.21
C ASN A 115 16.71 -7.14 -2.89
N LEU A 116 17.34 -6.02 -2.54
CA LEU A 116 18.14 -5.89 -1.30
C LEU A 116 17.29 -5.98 -0.03
N LYS A 117 16.02 -5.53 -0.07
CA LYS A 117 15.09 -5.72 1.06
C LYS A 117 14.86 -7.21 1.30
N VAL A 118 14.62 -7.98 0.24
CA VAL A 118 14.44 -9.43 0.34
C VAL A 118 15.72 -10.13 0.82
N SER A 119 16.90 -9.69 0.37
CA SER A 119 18.17 -10.23 0.89
C SER A 119 18.30 -10.03 2.40
N ASN A 120 17.93 -8.86 2.91
CA ASN A 120 17.88 -8.58 4.34
C ASN A 120 16.82 -9.45 5.06
N LEU A 121 15.65 -9.65 4.47
CA LEU A 121 14.63 -10.57 5.02
C LEU A 121 15.11 -12.02 5.10
N VAL A 122 15.90 -12.49 4.13
CA VAL A 122 16.54 -13.82 4.19
C VAL A 122 17.48 -13.90 5.40
N ASN A 123 18.34 -12.89 5.60
CA ASN A 123 19.26 -12.85 6.73
C ASN A 123 18.53 -12.81 8.09
N LEU A 124 17.42 -12.06 8.17
CA LEU A 124 16.58 -12.00 9.37
C LEU A 124 15.87 -13.35 9.64
N ALA A 125 15.37 -14.01 8.60
CA ALA A 125 14.63 -15.27 8.74
C ALA A 125 15.47 -16.41 9.34
N GLU A 126 16.79 -16.39 9.12
CA GLU A 126 17.74 -17.32 9.74
C GLU A 126 17.82 -17.15 11.28
N ARG A 127 17.42 -15.99 11.81
CA ARG A 127 17.41 -15.65 13.25
C ARG A 127 16.03 -15.76 13.90
N ALA A 128 14.98 -15.91 13.10
CA ALA A 128 13.61 -16.04 13.59
C ALA A 128 13.44 -17.36 14.34
N ARG A 129 13.01 -17.28 15.60
CA ARG A 129 12.82 -18.46 16.48
C ARG A 129 11.42 -19.04 16.47
N HIS A 130 10.44 -18.32 15.94
CA HIS A 130 9.04 -18.70 16.10
C HIS A 130 8.38 -19.18 14.80
N GLY A 131 7.21 -19.82 14.97
CA GLY A 131 6.42 -20.39 13.88
C GLY A 131 5.49 -19.40 13.20
N ARG A 132 5.17 -18.26 13.84
CA ARG A 132 4.49 -17.13 13.19
C ARG A 132 5.53 -16.09 12.78
N ILE A 133 5.48 -15.67 11.53
CA ILE A 133 6.38 -14.68 10.95
C ILE A 133 5.55 -13.45 10.57
N VAL A 134 5.93 -12.28 11.06
CA VAL A 134 5.35 -10.99 10.68
C VAL A 134 6.45 -10.17 10.02
N ILE A 135 6.19 -9.62 8.84
CA ILE A 135 7.04 -8.64 8.17
C ILE A 135 6.31 -7.30 8.20
N ALA A 136 7.03 -6.24 8.56
CA ALA A 136 6.53 -4.88 8.51
C ALA A 136 7.65 -3.93 8.08
N ASP A 137 7.33 -2.95 7.23
CA ASP A 137 8.26 -1.90 6.82
C ASP A 137 8.60 -0.96 8.00
N SER A 138 9.76 -0.30 7.94
CA SER A 138 10.33 0.51 9.02
C SER A 138 9.54 1.78 9.36
N ASP A 139 8.78 2.29 8.39
CA ASP A 139 7.89 3.46 8.50
C ASP A 139 6.49 3.12 9.05
N ILE A 140 6.28 1.86 9.43
CA ILE A 140 4.99 1.39 9.95
C ILE A 140 4.92 1.55 11.46
N ALA A 141 3.83 2.14 11.94
CA ALA A 141 3.43 2.20 13.34
C ALA A 141 2.12 1.45 13.59
N VAL A 142 2.02 0.81 14.75
CA VAL A 142 0.94 -0.13 15.07
C VAL A 142 0.38 0.08 16.48
N GLU A 143 -0.84 -0.39 16.73
CA GLU A 143 -1.48 -0.33 18.05
C GLU A 143 -1.00 -1.47 18.97
N PRO A 144 -1.13 -1.36 20.31
CA PRO A 144 -0.62 -2.37 21.25
C PRO A 144 -1.23 -3.78 21.12
N ASP A 145 -2.36 -3.95 20.43
CA ASP A 145 -3.01 -5.24 20.19
C ASP A 145 -2.73 -5.82 18.79
N TYR A 146 -1.87 -5.16 18.01
CA TYR A 146 -1.61 -5.47 16.60
C TYR A 146 -1.16 -6.91 16.37
N LEU A 147 -0.13 -7.39 17.09
CA LEU A 147 0.41 -8.73 16.88
C LEU A 147 -0.66 -9.80 17.10
N THR A 148 -1.38 -9.72 18.21
CA THR A 148 -2.49 -10.63 18.53
C THR A 148 -3.55 -10.65 17.42
N ARG A 149 -3.93 -9.47 16.90
CA ARG A 149 -5.01 -9.38 15.91
C ARG A 149 -4.58 -9.79 14.51
N VAL A 150 -3.34 -9.49 14.10
CA VAL A 150 -2.85 -9.82 12.76
C VAL A 150 -2.46 -11.29 12.63
N THR A 151 -2.02 -11.95 13.70
CA THR A 151 -1.67 -13.38 13.66
C THR A 151 -2.85 -14.29 13.92
N ALA A 152 -3.90 -13.83 14.61
CA ALA A 152 -5.10 -14.62 14.91
C ALA A 152 -5.69 -15.39 13.71
N PRO A 153 -5.83 -14.81 12.49
CA PRO A 153 -6.37 -15.55 11.35
C PRO A 153 -5.50 -16.74 10.90
N LEU A 154 -4.22 -16.77 11.26
CA LEU A 154 -3.30 -17.87 10.93
C LEU A 154 -3.59 -19.15 11.72
N ALA A 155 -4.52 -19.13 12.68
CA ALA A 155 -5.06 -20.35 13.31
C ALA A 155 -5.84 -21.22 12.32
N ASP A 156 -6.42 -20.63 11.28
CA ASP A 156 -7.09 -21.35 10.19
C ASP A 156 -6.03 -21.84 9.19
N PRO A 157 -5.85 -23.17 9.00
CA PRO A 157 -4.84 -23.71 8.09
C PRO A 157 -5.11 -23.39 6.61
N SER A 158 -6.31 -22.92 6.26
CA SER A 158 -6.61 -22.43 4.91
C SER A 158 -6.09 -21.00 4.65
N VAL A 159 -5.61 -20.29 5.68
CA VAL A 159 -5.04 -18.94 5.55
C VAL A 159 -3.54 -19.05 5.30
N GLY A 160 -3.10 -18.59 4.14
CA GLY A 160 -1.69 -18.58 3.76
C GLY A 160 -0.97 -17.31 4.21
N VAL A 161 -1.66 -16.18 4.17
CA VAL A 161 -1.10 -14.88 4.54
C VAL A 161 -2.19 -13.94 5.02
N VAL A 162 -1.84 -13.09 5.99
CA VAL A 162 -2.64 -11.95 6.44
C VAL A 162 -1.91 -10.67 6.04
N THR A 163 -2.62 -9.67 5.55
CA THR A 163 -2.07 -8.35 5.26
C THR A 163 -2.96 -7.25 5.82
N CYS A 164 -2.41 -6.09 6.12
CA CYS A 164 -3.15 -4.95 6.67
C CYS A 164 -3.33 -3.86 5.62
N LEU A 165 -4.50 -3.21 5.65
CA LEU A 165 -4.61 -1.88 5.07
C LEU A 165 -3.79 -0.90 5.93
N TYR A 166 -3.49 0.25 5.37
CA TYR A 166 -2.79 1.31 6.09
C TYR A 166 -3.40 2.67 5.77
N HIS A 167 -3.19 3.60 6.71
CA HIS A 167 -3.47 5.02 6.52
C HIS A 167 -2.18 5.84 6.62
N ALA A 168 -2.15 6.98 5.95
CA ALA A 168 -0.96 7.82 5.95
C ALA A 168 -0.88 8.73 7.19
N ARG A 169 0.34 8.97 7.65
CA ARG A 169 0.70 10.06 8.55
C ARG A 169 1.69 10.98 7.84
N SER A 170 1.28 12.21 7.61
CA SER A 170 2.19 13.23 7.08
C SER A 170 3.18 13.66 8.16
N VAL A 171 4.48 13.58 7.87
CA VAL A 171 5.55 14.07 8.77
C VAL A 171 5.69 15.61 8.76
N GLY A 172 4.77 16.31 8.09
CA GLY A 172 4.76 17.76 7.92
C GLY A 172 5.16 18.21 6.51
N GLY A 173 4.71 19.42 6.14
CA GLY A 173 4.95 20.00 4.82
C GLY A 173 3.81 19.77 3.81
N PHE A 174 3.91 20.45 2.67
CA PHE A 174 2.88 20.42 1.63
C PHE A 174 2.84 19.08 0.90
N TRP A 175 3.99 18.59 0.44
CA TRP A 175 4.08 17.38 -0.40
C TRP A 175 3.72 16.11 0.35
N THR A 176 4.02 16.02 1.63
CA THR A 176 3.64 14.86 2.46
C THR A 176 2.13 14.78 2.68
N ARG A 177 1.42 15.93 2.68
CA ARG A 177 -0.06 15.97 2.72
C ARG A 177 -0.67 15.51 1.41
N ILE A 178 -0.07 15.88 0.27
CA ILE A 178 -0.49 15.38 -1.06
C ILE A 178 -0.28 13.86 -1.14
N GLY A 179 0.89 13.37 -0.69
CA GLY A 179 1.18 11.93 -0.64
C GLY A 179 0.28 11.16 0.32
N ALA A 180 -0.13 11.77 1.44
CA ALA A 180 -1.10 11.15 2.34
C ALA A 180 -2.46 10.91 1.65
N GLN A 181 -2.92 11.84 0.81
CA GLN A 181 -4.16 11.66 0.05
C GLN A 181 -4.06 10.57 -1.02
N PHE A 182 -2.87 10.28 -1.56
CA PHE A 182 -2.67 9.13 -2.45
C PHE A 182 -3.04 7.82 -1.73
N VAL A 183 -2.62 7.69 -0.47
CA VAL A 183 -2.93 6.53 0.37
C VAL A 183 -4.41 6.53 0.79
N ASP A 184 -4.84 7.59 1.48
CA ASP A 184 -6.12 7.59 2.20
C ASP A 184 -7.33 7.83 1.30
N ALA A 185 -7.17 8.62 0.23
CA ALA A 185 -8.27 9.01 -0.65
C ALA A 185 -8.31 8.23 -1.96
N TRP A 186 -7.28 7.45 -2.30
CA TRP A 186 -7.26 6.62 -3.51
C TRP A 186 -6.92 5.14 -3.24
N PHE A 187 -5.72 4.85 -2.74
CA PHE A 187 -5.24 3.48 -2.59
C PHE A 187 -6.11 2.66 -1.63
N ALA A 188 -6.27 3.10 -0.38
CA ALA A 188 -7.05 2.39 0.63
C ALA A 188 -8.51 2.15 0.19
N PRO A 189 -9.24 3.14 -0.35
CA PRO A 189 -10.57 2.94 -0.92
C PRO A 189 -10.61 1.94 -2.08
N SER A 190 -9.63 1.99 -3.00
CA SER A 190 -9.56 1.06 -4.13
C SER A 190 -9.42 -0.40 -3.70
N VAL A 191 -8.62 -0.65 -2.66
CA VAL A 191 -8.46 -1.98 -2.05
C VAL A 191 -9.77 -2.44 -1.43
N ARG A 192 -10.46 -1.57 -0.68
CA ARG A 192 -11.75 -1.92 -0.06
C ARG A 192 -12.79 -2.32 -1.10
N ILE A 193 -12.92 -1.58 -2.20
CA ILE A 193 -13.84 -1.93 -3.30
C ILE A 193 -13.45 -3.29 -3.91
N THR A 194 -12.16 -3.47 -4.21
CA THR A 194 -11.65 -4.71 -4.80
C THR A 194 -11.91 -5.92 -3.89
N HIS A 195 -11.73 -5.73 -2.57
CA HIS A 195 -12.01 -6.75 -1.57
C HIS A 195 -13.51 -7.05 -1.43
N LEU A 196 -14.38 -6.04 -1.47
CA LEU A 196 -15.84 -6.23 -1.52
C LEU A 196 -16.27 -7.04 -2.74
N GLY A 197 -15.60 -6.85 -3.87
CA GLY A 197 -15.78 -7.65 -5.08
C GLY A 197 -15.26 -9.09 -4.98
N GLY A 198 -14.80 -9.53 -3.81
CA GLY A 198 -14.32 -10.88 -3.54
C GLY A 198 -12.85 -11.12 -3.92
N SER A 199 -12.12 -10.09 -4.36
CA SER A 199 -10.71 -10.25 -4.66
C SER A 199 -9.88 -10.38 -3.39
N SER A 200 -8.91 -11.28 -3.44
CA SER A 200 -7.86 -11.45 -2.42
C SER A 200 -6.46 -11.37 -3.02
N ARG A 201 -6.33 -10.88 -4.26
CA ARG A 201 -5.07 -10.86 -5.02
C ARG A 201 -4.26 -9.61 -4.71
N PHE A 202 -3.87 -9.47 -3.44
CA PHE A 202 -3.04 -8.37 -2.95
C PHE A 202 -2.17 -8.85 -1.79
N GLY A 203 -1.16 -8.06 -1.46
CA GLY A 203 -0.25 -8.22 -0.34
C GLY A 203 0.49 -6.90 -0.19
N PHE A 204 0.51 -6.33 1.01
CA PHE A 204 1.03 -4.99 1.24
C PHE A 204 2.21 -5.01 2.20
N GLY A 205 3.34 -4.41 1.78
CA GLY A 205 4.58 -4.34 2.58
C GLY A 205 4.42 -3.71 3.95
N ALA A 206 3.36 -2.91 4.16
CA ALA A 206 2.99 -2.38 5.46
C ALA A 206 2.86 -3.48 6.53
N THR A 207 2.30 -4.63 6.17
CA THR A 207 2.25 -5.81 7.04
C THR A 207 1.93 -7.06 6.24
N LEU A 208 2.74 -8.10 6.42
CA LEU A 208 2.46 -9.47 5.99
C LEU A 208 2.72 -10.43 7.15
N ALA A 209 1.71 -11.21 7.54
CA ALA A 209 1.85 -12.25 8.54
C ALA A 209 1.55 -13.62 7.92
N LEU A 210 2.40 -14.61 8.18
CA LEU A 210 2.26 -15.97 7.68
C LEU A 210 2.89 -16.97 8.65
N THR A 211 2.62 -18.25 8.43
CA THR A 211 3.30 -19.30 9.19
C THR A 211 4.66 -19.61 8.57
N ARG A 212 5.61 -20.06 9.39
CA ARG A 212 6.89 -20.58 8.92
C ARG A 212 6.68 -21.73 7.93
N ALA A 213 5.75 -22.64 8.22
CA ALA A 213 5.42 -23.73 7.31
C ALA A 213 4.97 -23.21 5.93
N THR A 214 4.14 -22.17 5.89
CA THR A 214 3.72 -21.52 4.65
C THR A 214 4.91 -20.86 3.94
N LEU A 215 5.75 -20.13 4.67
CA LEU A 215 6.95 -19.49 4.13
C LEU A 215 7.90 -20.53 3.51
N ASP A 216 8.13 -21.64 4.21
CA ASP A 216 8.99 -22.73 3.72
C ASP A 216 8.38 -23.41 2.50
N ALA A 217 7.06 -23.64 2.49
CA ALA A 217 6.34 -24.27 1.38
C ALA A 217 6.41 -23.46 0.06
N ILE A 218 6.54 -22.14 0.14
CA ILE A 218 6.73 -21.27 -1.04
C ILE A 218 8.20 -21.09 -1.45
N GLY A 219 9.15 -21.76 -0.77
CA GLY A 219 10.58 -21.66 -1.03
C GLY A 219 11.32 -20.59 -0.21
N GLY A 220 10.70 -20.07 0.85
CA GLY A 220 11.21 -19.02 1.71
C GLY A 220 11.32 -17.67 1.01
N PHE A 221 11.92 -16.67 1.68
CA PHE A 221 12.15 -15.36 1.07
C PHE A 221 13.06 -15.40 -0.16
N LYS A 222 13.90 -16.45 -0.31
CA LYS A 222 14.74 -16.63 -1.51
C LYS A 222 13.91 -16.77 -2.78
N ALA A 223 12.66 -17.22 -2.71
CA ALA A 223 11.75 -17.27 -3.86
C ALA A 223 11.40 -15.86 -4.41
N LEU A 224 11.59 -14.82 -3.60
CA LEU A 224 11.23 -13.43 -3.92
C LEU A 224 12.46 -12.55 -4.23
N LYS A 225 13.66 -13.14 -4.25
CA LYS A 225 14.93 -12.40 -4.25
C LYS A 225 15.12 -11.45 -5.44
N ASP A 226 14.43 -11.70 -6.54
CA ASP A 226 14.48 -10.91 -7.77
C ASP A 226 13.16 -10.20 -8.10
N GLU A 227 12.21 -10.20 -7.16
CA GLU A 227 10.90 -9.60 -7.36
C GLU A 227 10.87 -8.17 -6.85
N LEU A 228 10.38 -7.23 -7.67
CA LEU A 228 10.21 -5.83 -7.27
C LEU A 228 9.08 -5.67 -6.23
N ALA A 229 7.99 -6.43 -6.40
CA ALA A 229 6.83 -6.41 -5.52
C ALA A 229 6.86 -7.63 -4.60
N ASP A 230 7.86 -7.68 -3.71
CA ASP A 230 8.04 -8.79 -2.78
C ASP A 230 6.79 -9.06 -1.94
N ASP A 231 6.07 -8.01 -1.57
CA ASP A 231 4.83 -8.08 -0.81
C ASP A 231 3.67 -8.76 -1.56
N TYR A 232 3.44 -8.39 -2.82
CA TYR A 232 2.45 -9.03 -3.68
C TYR A 232 2.76 -10.51 -3.87
N TRP A 233 4.03 -10.83 -4.17
CA TRP A 233 4.44 -12.19 -4.45
C TRP A 233 4.47 -13.08 -3.20
N LEU A 234 4.85 -12.53 -2.04
CA LEU A 234 4.74 -13.25 -0.77
C LEU A 234 3.28 -13.64 -0.48
N ALA A 235 2.31 -12.89 -1.01
CA ALA A 235 0.91 -13.25 -0.92
C ALA A 235 0.42 -14.14 -2.09
N GLU A 236 0.92 -13.96 -3.32
CA GLU A 236 0.53 -14.76 -4.50
C GLU A 236 1.03 -16.19 -4.43
N LEU A 237 2.24 -16.43 -3.94
CA LEU A 237 2.79 -17.79 -3.87
C LEU A 237 1.95 -18.71 -2.96
N PRO A 238 1.54 -18.31 -1.73
CA PRO A 238 0.60 -19.09 -0.94
C PRO A 238 -0.75 -19.32 -1.65
N ARG A 239 -1.27 -18.32 -2.39
CA ARG A 239 -2.51 -18.49 -3.17
C ARG A 239 -2.38 -19.53 -4.27
N ARG A 240 -1.21 -19.63 -4.92
CA ARG A 240 -0.93 -20.68 -5.90
C ARG A 240 -0.90 -22.08 -5.28
N LEU A 241 -0.70 -22.19 -3.96
CA LEU A 241 -0.85 -23.42 -3.19
C LEU A 241 -2.30 -23.70 -2.73
N GLY A 242 -3.28 -22.89 -3.15
CA GLY A 242 -4.68 -23.01 -2.74
C GLY A 242 -5.01 -22.37 -1.39
N LEU A 243 -4.06 -21.66 -0.77
CA LEU A 243 -4.30 -20.94 0.48
C LEU A 243 -4.92 -19.56 0.22
N ARG A 244 -5.60 -19.01 1.23
CA ARG A 244 -6.29 -17.72 1.12
C ARG A 244 -5.44 -16.58 1.67
N THR A 245 -5.59 -15.41 1.06
CA THR A 245 -5.11 -14.14 1.62
C THR A 245 -6.23 -13.48 2.41
N VAL A 246 -5.93 -13.09 3.65
CA VAL A 246 -6.86 -12.36 4.53
C VAL A 246 -6.45 -10.90 4.60
N LEU A 247 -7.39 -10.00 4.30
CA LEU A 247 -7.26 -8.59 4.63
C LEU A 247 -7.68 -8.38 6.08
N SER A 248 -6.74 -7.99 6.92
CA SER A 248 -6.97 -7.75 8.34
C SER A 248 -7.91 -6.56 8.56
N GLU A 249 -8.66 -6.61 9.67
CA GLU A 249 -9.40 -5.46 10.20
C GLU A 249 -8.48 -4.43 10.87
N VAL A 250 -7.23 -4.79 11.13
CA VAL A 250 -6.21 -3.89 11.64
C VAL A 250 -5.79 -2.93 10.52
N ASN A 251 -5.83 -1.64 10.81
CA ASN A 251 -5.35 -0.59 9.92
C ASN A 251 -4.11 0.03 10.56
N VAL A 252 -2.95 -0.12 9.91
CA VAL A 252 -1.68 0.40 10.44
C VAL A 252 -1.39 1.80 9.92
N ALA A 253 -0.48 2.52 10.56
CA ALA A 253 -0.04 3.83 10.09
C ALA A 253 1.25 3.70 9.29
N THR A 254 1.39 4.43 8.18
CA THR A 254 2.64 4.59 7.41
C THR A 254 3.01 6.07 7.34
N ASP A 255 4.29 6.39 7.51
CA ASP A 255 4.76 7.75 7.37
C ASP A 255 4.97 8.16 5.91
N VAL A 256 4.48 9.36 5.57
CA VAL A 256 4.75 10.00 4.28
C VAL A 256 5.77 11.10 4.50
N ALA A 257 6.96 10.91 3.94
CA ALA A 257 8.17 11.66 4.26
C ALA A 257 8.78 12.42 3.08
N GLU A 258 8.16 12.39 1.90
CA GLU A 258 8.73 13.01 0.70
C GLU A 258 8.77 14.54 0.82
N PRO A 259 9.97 15.15 0.81
CA PRO A 259 10.12 16.57 1.14
C PRO A 259 9.72 17.50 -0.02
N SER A 260 9.67 16.98 -1.25
CA SER A 260 9.42 17.75 -2.46
C SER A 260 8.67 16.94 -3.53
N PHE A 261 8.28 17.60 -4.62
CA PHE A 261 7.56 16.99 -5.73
C PHE A 261 8.30 15.79 -6.36
N ALA A 262 9.60 15.92 -6.62
CA ALA A 262 10.33 14.90 -7.37
C ALA A 262 10.42 13.53 -6.64
N PRO A 263 10.79 13.46 -5.34
CA PRO A 263 10.73 12.20 -4.59
C PRO A 263 9.31 11.60 -4.52
N LEU A 264 8.29 12.44 -4.35
CA LEU A 264 6.88 12.01 -4.33
C LEU A 264 6.48 11.38 -5.67
N TRP A 265 6.70 12.10 -6.76
CA TRP A 265 6.44 11.65 -8.12
C TRP A 265 7.13 10.33 -8.44
N LEU A 266 8.42 10.21 -8.09
CA LEU A 266 9.19 8.98 -8.31
C LEU A 266 8.60 7.79 -7.54
N ARG A 267 8.21 8.00 -6.28
CA ARG A 267 7.63 6.95 -5.43
C ARG A 267 6.29 6.47 -5.97
N GLU A 268 5.39 7.41 -6.28
CA GLU A 268 4.03 7.10 -6.72
C GLU A 268 4.01 6.53 -8.14
N THR A 269 4.82 7.08 -9.05
CA THR A 269 5.01 6.51 -10.40
C THR A 269 5.58 5.09 -10.33
N ARG A 270 6.52 4.82 -9.40
CA ARG A 270 7.03 3.45 -9.18
C ARG A 270 5.88 2.52 -8.77
N TRP A 271 5.05 2.91 -7.81
CA TRP A 271 3.90 2.09 -7.39
C TRP A 271 2.93 1.83 -8.54
N LEU A 272 2.60 2.84 -9.33
CA LEU A 272 1.72 2.67 -10.50
C LEU A 272 2.34 1.77 -11.58
N ARG A 273 3.65 1.85 -11.80
CA ARG A 273 4.36 0.91 -12.70
C ARG A 273 4.34 -0.52 -12.17
N THR A 274 4.49 -0.71 -10.86
CA THR A 274 4.34 -2.02 -10.22
C THR A 274 2.92 -2.57 -10.40
N ILE A 275 1.88 -1.74 -10.20
CA ILE A 275 0.49 -2.15 -10.46
C ILE A 275 0.31 -2.53 -11.93
N ARG A 276 0.91 -1.78 -12.86
CA ARG A 276 0.88 -2.09 -14.30
C ARG A 276 1.49 -3.45 -14.64
N SER A 277 2.61 -3.83 -14.01
CA SER A 277 3.23 -5.13 -14.29
C SER A 277 2.45 -6.29 -13.70
N LEU A 278 1.81 -6.11 -12.54
CA LEU A 278 1.07 -7.15 -11.84
C LEU A 278 -0.36 -7.33 -12.36
N ASN A 279 -1.03 -6.23 -12.72
CA ASN A 279 -2.41 -6.24 -13.18
C ASN A 279 -2.59 -5.23 -14.34
N PRO A 280 -2.15 -5.56 -15.57
CA PRO A 280 -2.22 -4.65 -16.71
C PRO A 280 -3.65 -4.17 -17.02
N ALA A 281 -4.64 -5.05 -16.91
CA ALA A 281 -6.04 -4.70 -17.14
C ALA A 281 -6.57 -3.75 -16.06
N GLY A 282 -6.33 -4.05 -14.78
CA GLY A 282 -6.69 -3.16 -13.68
C GLY A 282 -6.02 -1.79 -13.81
N PHE A 283 -4.73 -1.77 -14.16
CA PHE A 283 -4.00 -0.54 -14.45
C PHE A 283 -4.64 0.26 -15.59
N ALA A 284 -5.00 -0.39 -16.71
CA ALA A 284 -5.57 0.29 -17.87
C ALA A 284 -6.88 1.03 -17.56
N PHE A 285 -7.67 0.54 -16.59
CA PHE A 285 -8.94 1.14 -16.18
C PHE A 285 -8.85 2.01 -14.91
N LEU A 286 -7.65 2.23 -14.35
CA LEU A 286 -7.47 3.09 -13.17
C LEU A 286 -8.01 4.50 -13.37
N PHE A 287 -8.01 5.01 -14.61
CA PHE A 287 -8.49 6.34 -14.91
C PHE A 287 -9.93 6.61 -14.45
N ILE A 288 -10.78 5.58 -14.37
CA ILE A 288 -12.16 5.70 -13.87
C ILE A 288 -12.18 6.15 -12.40
N THR A 289 -11.13 5.81 -11.65
CA THR A 289 -11.00 6.11 -10.22
C THR A 289 -10.55 7.54 -9.92
N PHE A 290 -10.12 8.30 -10.93
CA PHE A 290 -9.61 9.67 -10.78
C PHE A 290 -10.78 10.65 -10.81
N THR A 291 -11.44 10.82 -9.68
CA THR A 291 -12.79 11.41 -9.66
C THR A 291 -12.85 12.86 -10.15
N ALA A 292 -11.95 13.75 -9.71
CA ALA A 292 -12.06 15.18 -10.02
C ALA A 292 -12.08 15.50 -11.54
N PRO A 293 -11.19 14.94 -12.38
CA PRO A 293 -11.28 15.09 -13.85
C PRO A 293 -12.66 14.74 -14.43
N TRP A 294 -13.25 13.62 -14.00
CA TRP A 294 -14.57 13.18 -14.48
C TRP A 294 -15.71 14.07 -13.99
N LEU A 295 -15.63 14.59 -12.77
CA LEU A 295 -16.64 15.51 -12.25
C LEU A 295 -16.64 16.84 -13.03
N VAL A 296 -15.46 17.34 -13.41
CA VAL A 296 -15.33 18.55 -14.25
C VAL A 296 -15.92 18.30 -15.64
N ILE A 297 -15.61 17.16 -16.26
CA ILE A 297 -16.19 16.76 -17.56
C ILE A 297 -17.71 16.62 -17.45
N GLY A 298 -18.22 16.01 -16.38
CA GLY A 298 -19.66 15.87 -16.13
C GLY A 298 -20.36 17.22 -16.00
N ALA A 299 -19.79 18.15 -15.25
CA ALA A 299 -20.32 19.50 -15.12
C ALA A 299 -20.31 20.26 -16.46
N ALA A 300 -19.25 20.12 -17.26
CA ALA A 300 -19.16 20.73 -18.59
C ALA A 300 -20.20 20.14 -19.57
N LEU A 301 -20.40 18.82 -19.56
CA LEU A 301 -21.44 18.16 -20.37
C LEU A 301 -22.84 18.62 -19.94
N ALA A 302 -23.10 18.73 -18.64
CA ALA A 302 -24.37 19.21 -18.12
C ALA A 302 -24.66 20.65 -18.57
N ALA A 303 -23.66 21.54 -18.52
CA ALA A 303 -23.78 22.92 -18.97
C ALA A 303 -24.00 23.02 -20.49
N TRP A 304 -23.31 22.21 -21.28
CA TRP A 304 -23.41 22.20 -22.74
C TRP A 304 -24.76 21.65 -23.25
N LEU A 305 -25.23 20.56 -22.66
CA LEU A 305 -26.46 19.87 -23.09
C LEU A 305 -27.74 20.46 -22.50
N GLY A 306 -27.60 21.26 -21.44
CA GLY A 306 -28.71 21.85 -20.68
C GLY A 306 -29.51 20.82 -19.87
N PRO A 307 -30.16 21.26 -18.78
CA PRO A 307 -30.90 20.36 -17.88
C PRO A 307 -32.18 19.79 -18.48
N ALA A 308 -32.67 20.38 -19.58
CA ALA A 308 -33.87 19.91 -20.28
C ALA A 308 -33.64 18.62 -21.09
N SER A 309 -32.39 18.27 -21.40
CA SER A 309 -32.06 17.01 -22.06
C SER A 309 -31.81 15.90 -21.03
N ALA A 310 -32.23 14.66 -21.34
CA ALA A 310 -31.98 13.53 -20.46
C ALA A 310 -30.48 13.28 -20.21
N ALA A 311 -29.66 13.47 -21.24
CA ALA A 311 -28.20 13.37 -21.15
C ALA A 311 -27.59 14.47 -20.26
N GLY A 312 -28.02 15.73 -20.42
CA GLY A 312 -27.57 16.84 -19.58
C GLY A 312 -28.00 16.70 -18.12
N ALA A 313 -29.24 16.28 -17.86
CA ALA A 313 -29.71 15.96 -16.51
C ALA A 313 -28.91 14.81 -15.86
N THR A 314 -28.61 13.75 -16.63
CA THR A 314 -27.79 12.63 -16.14
C THR A 314 -26.37 13.07 -15.78
N ALA A 315 -25.73 13.86 -16.65
CA ALA A 315 -24.42 14.45 -16.38
C ALA A 315 -24.44 15.33 -15.12
N ALA A 316 -25.48 16.16 -14.93
CA ALA A 316 -25.62 17.03 -13.77
C ALA A 316 -25.75 16.21 -12.47
N TRP A 317 -26.63 15.20 -12.45
CA TRP A 317 -26.80 14.32 -11.29
C TRP A 317 -25.55 13.51 -10.97
N ALA A 318 -24.88 12.95 -11.98
CA ALA A 318 -23.64 12.21 -11.79
C ALA A 318 -22.53 13.11 -11.23
N ALA A 319 -22.39 14.34 -11.73
CA ALA A 319 -21.43 15.31 -11.20
C ALA A 319 -21.75 15.72 -9.76
N ALA A 320 -23.02 15.98 -9.45
CA ALA A 320 -23.46 16.36 -8.10
C ALA A 320 -23.25 15.22 -7.08
N ILE A 321 -23.76 14.02 -7.38
CA ILE A 321 -23.63 12.83 -6.53
C ILE A 321 -22.16 12.45 -6.38
N GLY A 322 -21.40 12.44 -7.47
CA GLY A 322 -19.97 12.13 -7.44
C GLY A 322 -19.16 13.14 -6.62
N THR A 323 -19.51 14.43 -6.66
CA THR A 323 -18.89 15.46 -5.81
C THR A 323 -19.19 15.20 -4.34
N LEU A 324 -20.45 14.92 -3.97
CA LEU A 324 -20.82 14.59 -2.60
C LEU A 324 -20.10 13.33 -2.11
N ALA A 325 -20.04 12.29 -2.95
CA ALA A 325 -19.32 11.06 -2.64
C ALA A 325 -17.82 11.30 -2.45
N ARG A 326 -17.20 12.13 -3.29
CA ARG A 326 -15.77 12.47 -3.18
C ARG A 326 -15.47 13.29 -1.92
N LEU A 327 -16.37 14.19 -1.52
CA LEU A 327 -16.30 14.92 -0.25
C LEU A 327 -16.45 13.98 0.96
N ALA A 328 -17.39 13.04 0.90
CA ALA A 328 -17.57 12.03 1.93
C ALA A 328 -16.33 11.11 2.05
N LEU A 329 -15.71 10.75 0.92
CA LEU A 329 -14.46 9.99 0.90
C LEU A 329 -13.31 10.77 1.56
N HIS A 330 -13.16 12.05 1.23
CA HIS A 330 -12.18 12.93 1.88
C HIS A 330 -12.44 13.06 3.39
N ALA A 331 -13.70 13.20 3.80
CA ALA A 331 -14.07 13.26 5.21
C ALA A 331 -13.72 11.98 5.98
N ARG A 332 -13.82 10.81 5.33
CA ARG A 332 -13.45 9.51 5.93
C ARG A 332 -11.94 9.35 6.15
N GLY A 333 -11.12 9.94 5.29
CA GLY A 333 -9.66 9.92 5.41
C GLY A 333 -9.10 11.02 6.31
N ALA A 334 -9.86 12.08 6.58
CA ALA A 334 -9.40 13.20 7.38
C ALA A 334 -9.32 12.84 8.88
N ALA A 335 -8.21 13.20 9.53
CA ALA A 335 -8.01 13.03 10.98
C ALA A 335 -8.94 13.89 11.86
N GLY A 336 -9.80 14.72 11.26
CA GLY A 336 -10.77 15.57 11.96
C GLY A 336 -11.19 16.79 11.14
N TRP A 337 -12.12 17.59 11.68
CA TRP A 337 -12.72 18.72 10.97
C TRP A 337 -11.71 19.78 10.48
N ARG A 338 -10.69 20.08 11.30
CA ARG A 338 -9.62 21.02 10.92
C ARG A 338 -8.79 20.49 9.75
N ALA A 339 -8.42 19.21 9.78
CA ALA A 339 -7.67 18.57 8.70
C ALA A 339 -8.51 18.51 7.42
N PHE A 340 -9.80 18.20 7.54
CA PHE A 340 -10.74 18.19 6.41
C PHE A 340 -10.69 19.48 5.59
N TRP A 341 -10.94 20.64 6.22
CA TRP A 341 -10.96 21.92 5.50
C TRP A 341 -9.59 22.35 5.01
N ARG A 342 -8.54 22.08 5.80
CA ARG A 342 -7.15 22.39 5.43
C ARG A 342 -6.71 21.62 4.17
N ASP A 343 -7.13 20.37 4.04
CA ASP A 343 -6.70 19.45 2.98
C ASP A 343 -7.71 19.35 1.82
N LEU A 344 -8.91 19.91 1.97
CA LEU A 344 -9.95 19.90 0.94
C LEU A 344 -9.50 20.54 -0.39
N PRO A 345 -8.80 21.68 -0.42
CA PRO A 345 -8.30 22.24 -1.67
C PRO A 345 -7.27 21.35 -2.39
N LEU A 346 -6.65 20.41 -1.67
CA LEU A 346 -5.66 19.49 -2.24
C LEU A 346 -6.30 18.32 -3.00
N VAL A 347 -7.57 18.02 -2.72
CA VAL A 347 -8.31 16.91 -3.36
C VAL A 347 -8.26 16.96 -4.90
N PRO A 348 -8.65 18.05 -5.59
CA PRO A 348 -8.57 18.10 -7.04
C PRO A 348 -7.12 18.06 -7.55
N VAL A 349 -6.16 18.63 -6.80
CA VAL A 349 -4.73 18.60 -7.15
C VAL A 349 -4.20 17.15 -7.12
N ARG A 350 -4.56 16.38 -6.09
CA ARG A 350 -4.18 14.98 -5.96
C ARG A 350 -4.79 14.12 -7.07
N ASP A 351 -6.08 14.29 -7.36
CA ASP A 351 -6.74 13.51 -8.42
C ASP A 351 -6.14 13.83 -9.81
N ALA A 352 -5.80 15.08 -10.08
CA ALA A 352 -5.10 15.48 -11.30
C ALA A 352 -3.68 14.91 -11.36
N LEU A 353 -2.94 14.98 -10.25
CA LEU A 353 -1.59 14.43 -10.16
C LEU A 353 -1.60 12.91 -10.39
N LEU A 354 -2.57 12.20 -9.85
CA LEU A 354 -2.73 10.77 -10.05
C LEU A 354 -3.02 10.42 -11.53
N ALA A 355 -3.81 11.24 -12.23
CA ALA A 355 -4.03 11.08 -13.67
C ALA A 355 -2.75 11.27 -14.49
N LEU A 356 -1.92 12.25 -14.12
CA LEU A 356 -0.62 12.50 -14.76
C LEU A 356 0.38 11.38 -14.47
N GLU A 357 0.44 10.89 -13.23
CA GLU A 357 1.30 9.78 -12.84
C GLU A 357 0.87 8.47 -13.48
N TRP A 358 -0.43 8.22 -13.63
CA TRP A 358 -0.95 7.07 -14.37
C TRP A 358 -0.53 7.12 -15.83
N LEU A 359 -0.67 8.28 -16.49
CA LEU A 359 -0.18 8.46 -17.85
C LEU A 359 1.33 8.25 -17.92
N ALA A 360 2.10 8.84 -16.99
CA ALA A 360 3.54 8.67 -16.94
C ALA A 360 3.97 7.22 -16.62
N ALA A 361 3.20 6.48 -15.83
CA ALA A 361 3.46 5.09 -15.49
C ALA A 361 3.12 4.13 -16.63
N ALA A 362 2.21 4.54 -17.53
CA ALA A 362 1.93 3.80 -18.77
C ALA A 362 3.18 3.73 -19.67
N PHE A 363 4.08 4.71 -19.55
CA PHE A 363 5.33 4.78 -20.30
C PHE A 363 6.54 4.52 -19.38
N GLY A 364 7.48 3.71 -19.82
CA GLY A 364 8.74 3.43 -19.10
C GLY A 364 8.72 2.17 -18.23
N THR A 365 9.88 1.51 -18.21
CA THR A 365 10.11 0.17 -17.63
C THR A 365 11.14 0.18 -16.50
N GLN A 366 11.64 1.35 -16.10
CA GLN A 366 12.70 1.47 -15.09
C GLN A 366 12.14 2.10 -13.81
N VAL A 367 12.56 1.58 -12.66
CA VAL A 367 12.31 2.18 -11.35
C VAL A 367 13.60 2.26 -10.55
N VAL A 368 13.79 3.36 -9.82
CA VAL A 368 14.90 3.51 -8.88
C VAL A 368 14.37 3.22 -7.48
N TRP A 369 14.99 2.27 -6.79
CA TRP A 369 14.64 1.93 -5.41
C TRP A 369 15.90 1.81 -4.56
N ARG A 370 16.03 2.65 -3.53
CA ARG A 370 17.18 2.69 -2.61
C ARG A 370 18.54 2.69 -3.33
N GLY A 371 18.64 3.45 -4.43
CA GLY A 371 19.85 3.57 -5.25
C GLY A 371 20.03 2.48 -6.31
N ALA A 372 19.27 1.37 -6.26
CA ALA A 372 19.29 0.34 -7.29
C ALA A 372 18.28 0.65 -8.41
N ARG A 373 18.71 0.50 -9.67
CA ARG A 373 17.80 0.51 -10.83
C ARG A 373 17.25 -0.89 -11.03
N MET A 374 15.93 -1.01 -11.01
CA MET A 374 15.22 -2.26 -11.28
C MET A 374 14.35 -2.10 -12.52
N THR A 375 14.32 -3.14 -13.35
CA THR A 375 13.47 -3.17 -14.54
C THR A 375 12.11 -3.76 -14.18
N VAL A 376 11.05 -2.99 -14.37
CA VAL A 376 9.66 -3.42 -14.33
C VAL A 376 9.36 -4.15 -15.65
N VAL A 377 9.60 -5.46 -15.67
CA VAL A 377 9.22 -6.29 -16.81
C VAL A 377 7.79 -6.78 -16.57
N GLY A 378 6.92 -6.63 -17.57
CA GLY A 378 5.54 -7.11 -17.48
C GLY A 378 5.48 -8.60 -17.80
N GLY A 379 4.80 -9.38 -16.95
CA GLY A 379 4.53 -10.81 -17.16
C GLY A 379 5.76 -11.72 -17.12
N ASP A 380 5.84 -12.58 -16.10
CA ASP A 380 6.75 -13.74 -15.89
C ASP A 380 8.27 -13.59 -16.17
N ALA A 381 8.76 -12.44 -16.62
CA ALA A 381 10.17 -12.19 -16.87
C ALA A 381 10.79 -11.41 -15.70
N ARG A 382 11.81 -12.01 -15.10
CA ARG A 382 12.54 -11.56 -13.90
C ARG A 382 13.14 -10.16 -14.07
N ALA A 383 13.23 -9.42 -12.97
CA ALA A 383 13.97 -8.16 -12.94
C ALA A 383 15.46 -8.41 -13.23
N THR A 384 15.99 -7.84 -14.31
CA THR A 384 17.44 -7.78 -14.57
C THR A 384 17.97 -6.43 -14.14
N VAL A 385 19.01 -6.44 -13.30
CA VAL A 385 19.79 -5.25 -12.94
C VAL A 385 20.64 -4.87 -14.15
N VAL A 386 20.52 -3.62 -14.60
CA VAL A 386 21.53 -3.01 -15.48
C VAL A 386 22.52 -2.34 -14.54
N GLU A 387 23.71 -2.92 -14.41
CA GLU A 387 24.81 -2.25 -13.71
C GLU A 387 25.02 -0.87 -14.35
N ALA A 388 25.01 0.18 -13.52
CA ALA A 388 25.41 1.50 -13.97
C ALA A 388 26.90 1.41 -14.28
N GLY A 389 27.24 1.33 -15.57
CA GLY A 389 28.60 1.53 -16.01
C GLY A 389 29.07 2.91 -15.54
N ASP A 390 30.21 2.95 -14.86
CA ASP A 390 30.95 4.16 -14.55
C ASP A 390 31.27 4.88 -15.87
N GLY A 391 30.39 5.81 -16.24
CA GLY A 391 30.57 6.74 -17.34
C GLY A 391 31.22 8.00 -16.79
N ARG A 392 32.50 8.17 -17.14
CA ARG A 392 33.31 9.38 -16.97
C ARG A 392 32.60 10.66 -17.37
#